data_AF-A0A351TQI8-F1
#
_entry.id   AF-A0A351TQI8-F1
#
_cell.length_a   1.000
_cell.length_b   1.000
_cell.length_c   1.000
_cell.angle_alpha   90.00
_cell.angle_beta   90.00
_cell.angle_gamma   90.00
#
_symmetry.space_group_name_H-M   'P 1'
#
loop_
_entity.id
_entity.type
_entity.pdbx_description
1 polymer ?
#
loop_
_entity_poly.entity_id
_entity_poly.type
_entity_poly.pdbx_seq_one_letter_code
_entity_poly.pdbx_strand_id
1 'polypeptide(L)'
;MRYMESGVEIQYRECQILRETAGEILKDADCLIQFKEDWIGLIEQAAHTNELKASYAAPMAVFLRNLSDDLFEAVSEYAGYLVNKGRGIDVMVPYKTQNRRIILPVNLHAAMEYMED
;
A
#
# COMPACT_ATOMS: atom_id res chain seq x y z
N MET A 1 7.10 -13.16 2.84
CA MET A 1 6.37 -14.40 3.24
C MET A 1 5.24 -14.57 2.24
N ARG A 2 4.80 -15.80 1.91
CA ARG A 2 3.57 -16.06 1.13
C ARG A 2 2.53 -16.66 2.07
N TYR A 3 1.26 -16.33 1.80
CA TYR A 3 -0.02 -16.94 2.19
C TYR A 3 -0.75 -16.40 3.45
N MET A 4 -1.88 -15.74 3.19
CA MET A 4 -3.17 -16.09 3.81
C MET A 4 -4.27 -15.97 2.75
N GLU A 5 -5.11 -16.99 2.61
CA GLU A 5 -6.32 -17.04 1.74
C GLU A 5 -7.36 -15.92 2.02
N SER A 6 -7.03 -14.96 2.87
CA SER A 6 -7.95 -13.95 3.41
C SER A 6 -7.34 -12.59 3.70
N GLY A 7 -6.13 -12.28 3.23
CA GLY A 7 -5.48 -11.00 3.52
C GLY A 7 -4.37 -10.57 2.55
N VAL A 8 -3.80 -9.39 2.82
CA VAL A 8 -2.72 -8.78 2.04
C VAL A 8 -1.59 -8.36 2.98
N GLU A 9 -0.35 -8.73 2.65
CA GLU A 9 0.85 -8.19 3.31
C GLU A 9 1.31 -6.94 2.56
N ILE A 10 1.65 -5.88 3.30
CA ILE A 10 2.11 -4.61 2.72
C ILE A 10 3.37 -4.14 3.45
N GLN A 11 4.43 -3.83 2.72
CA GLN A 11 5.68 -3.37 3.30
C GLN A 11 5.56 -1.96 3.87
N TYR A 12 6.45 -1.61 4.81
CA TYR A 12 6.52 -0.25 5.37
C TYR A 12 6.56 0.84 4.27
N ARG A 13 7.42 0.66 3.26
CA ARG A 13 7.56 1.63 2.16
C ARG A 13 6.32 1.70 1.29
N GLU A 14 5.66 0.57 1.05
CA GLU A 14 4.38 0.51 0.34
C GLU A 14 3.28 1.23 1.12
N CYS A 15 3.22 1.08 2.45
CA CYS A 15 2.29 1.85 3.30
C CYS A 15 2.49 3.36 3.17
N GLN A 16 3.75 3.83 3.08
CA GLN A 16 4.04 5.25 2.88
C GLN A 16 3.52 5.74 1.52
N ILE A 17 3.75 4.98 0.46
CA ILE A 17 3.30 5.33 -0.89
C ILE A 17 1.76 5.29 -0.96
N LEU A 18 1.11 4.24 -0.46
CA LEU A 18 -0.35 4.13 -0.41
C LEU A 18 -0.97 5.32 0.28
N ARG A 19 -0.45 5.72 1.45
CA ARG A 19 -0.94 6.90 2.17
C ARG A 19 -0.78 8.18 1.36
N GLU A 20 0.40 8.39 0.78
CA GLU A 20 0.68 9.61 0.01
C GLU A 20 -0.25 9.72 -1.20
N THR A 21 -0.37 8.67 -2.01
CA THR A 21 -1.19 8.71 -3.23
C THR A 21 -2.68 8.67 -2.92
N ALA A 22 -3.10 7.93 -1.89
CA ALA A 22 -4.49 7.93 -1.44
C ALA A 22 -4.90 9.30 -0.89
N GLY A 23 -4.01 9.97 -0.18
CA GLY A 23 -4.23 11.30 0.34
C GLY A 23 -4.43 12.35 -0.75
N GLU A 24 -3.88 12.15 -1.95
CA GLU A 24 -4.15 13.03 -3.09
C GLU A 24 -5.57 12.84 -3.64
N ILE A 25 -6.06 11.60 -3.74
CA ILE A 25 -7.43 11.31 -4.19
C ILE A 25 -8.46 11.78 -3.15
N LEU A 26 -8.23 11.46 -1.88
CA LEU A 26 -9.18 11.72 -0.79
C LEU A 26 -9.32 13.21 -0.41
N LYS A 27 -8.55 14.12 -1.01
CA LYS A 27 -8.78 15.58 -0.85
C LYS A 27 -10.10 16.01 -1.47
N ASP A 28 -10.46 15.39 -2.58
CA ASP A 28 -11.61 15.76 -3.41
C ASP A 28 -12.68 14.64 -3.47
N ALA A 29 -12.48 13.54 -2.73
CA ALA A 29 -13.33 12.36 -2.75
C ALA A 29 -13.47 11.68 -1.38
N ASP A 30 -14.63 11.05 -1.16
CA ASP A 30 -14.93 10.34 0.09
C ASP A 30 -14.50 8.85 0.06
N CYS A 31 -14.21 8.29 -1.12
CA CYS A 31 -13.96 6.85 -1.27
C CYS A 31 -12.98 6.51 -2.39
N LEU A 32 -11.88 5.82 -2.05
CA LEU A 32 -10.81 5.43 -2.98
C LEU A 32 -11.22 4.39 -4.02
N ILE A 33 -12.15 3.48 -3.69
CA ILE A 33 -12.45 2.33 -4.55
C ILE A 33 -12.99 2.74 -5.93
N GLN A 34 -13.69 3.87 -5.98
CA GLN A 34 -14.27 4.42 -7.21
C GLN A 34 -13.22 5.03 -8.14
N PHE A 35 -12.02 5.31 -7.61
CA PHE A 35 -10.91 5.94 -8.33
C PHE A 35 -9.75 4.94 -8.53
N LYS A 36 -10.07 3.64 -8.71
CA LYS A 36 -9.06 2.58 -8.83
C LYS A 36 -7.96 2.90 -9.85
N GLU A 37 -8.34 3.23 -11.08
CA GLU A 37 -7.36 3.50 -12.15
C GLU A 37 -6.59 4.80 -11.93
N ASP A 38 -7.26 5.86 -11.47
CA ASP A 38 -6.60 7.14 -11.17
C ASP A 38 -5.60 7.00 -10.01
N TRP A 39 -5.99 6.28 -8.96
CA TRP A 39 -5.12 6.03 -7.81
C TRP A 39 -3.91 5.17 -8.18
N ILE A 40 -4.11 4.12 -8.99
CA ILE A 40 -3.01 3.31 -9.53
C ILE A 40 -2.09 4.17 -10.41
N GLY A 41 -2.65 5.06 -11.23
CA GLY A 41 -1.88 6.01 -12.04
C GLY A 41 -0.99 6.93 -11.18
N LEU A 42 -1.48 7.41 -10.03
CA LEU A 42 -0.66 8.18 -9.08
C LEU A 42 0.47 7.34 -8.47
N ILE A 43 0.23 6.06 -8.19
CA ILE A 43 1.27 5.14 -7.70
C ILE A 43 2.33 4.93 -8.78
N GLU A 44 1.95 4.77 -10.05
CA GLU A 44 2.90 4.67 -11.15
C GLU A 44 3.72 5.94 -11.31
N GLN A 45 3.11 7.12 -11.20
CA GLN A 45 3.84 8.39 -11.19
C GLN A 45 4.82 8.48 -10.03
N ALA A 46 4.47 7.98 -8.84
CA ALA A 46 5.38 7.92 -7.70
C ALA A 46 6.63 7.08 -8.01
N ALA A 47 6.53 6.04 -8.85
CA ALA A 47 7.68 5.24 -9.28
C ALA A 47 8.71 6.06 -10.10
N HIS A 48 8.28 7.15 -10.75
CA HIS A 48 9.16 8.00 -11.56
C HIS A 48 9.85 9.10 -10.75
N THR A 49 9.58 9.21 -9.44
CA THR A 49 10.11 10.30 -8.61
C THR A 49 11.56 10.08 -8.15
N ASN A 50 11.93 8.85 -7.81
CA ASN A 50 13.31 8.45 -7.50
C ASN A 50 13.44 6.91 -7.49
N GLU A 51 14.68 6.41 -7.53
CA GLU A 51 14.97 4.97 -7.57
C GLU A 51 14.41 4.19 -6.38
N LEU A 52 14.47 4.77 -5.17
CA LEU A 52 13.94 4.12 -3.97
C LEU A 52 12.42 3.96 -4.04
N LYS A 53 11.68 4.95 -4.52
CA LYS A 53 10.23 4.83 -4.71
C LYS A 53 9.91 3.90 -5.88
N ALA A 54 10.73 3.90 -6.93
CA ALA A 54 10.56 3.00 -8.07
C ALA A 54 10.53 1.52 -7.66
N SER A 55 11.43 1.10 -6.76
CA SER A 55 11.56 -0.29 -6.34
C SER A 55 10.35 -0.85 -5.57
N TYR A 56 9.49 0.02 -5.02
CA TYR A 56 8.26 -0.38 -4.33
C TYR A 56 7.00 -0.01 -5.12
N ALA A 57 6.94 1.19 -5.70
CA ALA A 57 5.73 1.71 -6.34
C ALA A 57 5.37 0.97 -7.64
N ALA A 58 6.34 0.64 -8.49
CA ALA A 58 6.06 -0.04 -9.75
C ALA A 58 5.53 -1.48 -9.52
N PRO A 59 6.17 -2.33 -8.69
CA PRO A 59 5.59 -3.63 -8.33
C PRO A 59 4.22 -3.52 -7.66
N MET A 60 4.03 -2.53 -6.78
CA MET A 60 2.77 -2.32 -6.10
C MET A 60 1.63 -1.93 -7.04
N ALA A 61 1.88 -1.08 -8.05
CA ALA A 61 0.87 -0.75 -9.06
C ALA A 61 0.40 -2.00 -9.83
N VAL A 62 1.34 -2.86 -10.24
CA VAL A 62 1.04 -4.14 -10.89
C VAL A 62 0.25 -5.05 -9.96
N PHE A 63 0.64 -5.13 -8.68
CA PHE A 63 -0.06 -5.94 -7.69
C PHE A 63 -1.52 -5.48 -7.52
N LEU A 64 -1.76 -4.18 -7.32
CA LEU A 64 -3.10 -3.61 -7.10
C LEU A 64 -4.03 -3.80 -8.30
N ARG A 65 -3.51 -3.71 -9.54
CA ARG A 65 -4.30 -4.01 -10.74
C ARG A 65 -4.81 -5.45 -10.78
N ASN A 66 -4.00 -6.38 -10.30
CA ASN A 66 -4.28 -7.81 -10.36
C ASN A 66 -5.05 -8.34 -9.12
N LEU A 67 -5.31 -7.48 -8.13
CA LEU A 67 -6.16 -7.85 -7.00
C LEU A 67 -7.61 -8.07 -7.46
N SER A 68 -8.26 -9.06 -6.85
CA SER A 68 -9.71 -9.17 -6.89
C SER A 68 -10.35 -7.96 -6.21
N ASP A 69 -11.57 -7.60 -6.61
CA ASP A 69 -12.22 -6.38 -6.15
C ASP A 69 -12.39 -6.33 -4.62
N ASP A 70 -12.60 -7.48 -3.97
CA ASP A 70 -12.72 -7.57 -2.51
C ASP A 70 -11.38 -7.31 -1.78
N LEU A 71 -10.26 -7.77 -2.35
CA LEU A 71 -8.94 -7.47 -1.81
C LEU A 71 -8.51 -6.04 -2.13
N PHE A 72 -8.91 -5.52 -3.29
CA PHE A 72 -8.68 -4.13 -3.64
C PHE A 72 -9.44 -3.18 -2.71
N GLU A 73 -10.73 -3.45 -2.45
CA GLU A 73 -11.54 -2.74 -1.45
C GLU A 73 -10.86 -2.73 -0.08
N ALA A 74 -10.35 -3.88 0.35
CA ALA A 74 -9.66 -4.03 1.62
C ALA A 74 -8.40 -3.14 1.71
N VAL A 75 -7.62 -3.06 0.62
CA VAL A 75 -6.44 -2.18 0.55
C VAL A 75 -6.84 -0.71 0.49
N SER A 76 -7.91 -0.36 -0.23
CA SER A 76 -8.45 1.01 -0.28
C SER A 76 -8.90 1.49 1.10
N GLU A 77 -9.62 0.64 1.86
CA GLU A 77 -10.05 0.96 3.22
C GLU A 77 -8.85 1.20 4.14
N TYR A 78 -7.84 0.33 4.06
CA TYR A 78 -6.61 0.49 4.81
C TYR A 78 -5.86 1.76 4.43
N ALA A 79 -5.73 2.09 3.14
CA ALA A 79 -5.07 3.30 2.70
C ALA A 79 -5.78 4.56 3.22
N GLY A 80 -7.12 4.59 3.22
CA GLY A 80 -7.91 5.64 3.86
C GLY A 80 -7.65 5.74 5.37
N TYR A 81 -7.55 4.61 6.07
CA TYR A 81 -7.12 4.58 7.46
C TYR A 81 -5.73 5.19 7.67
N LEU A 82 -4.75 4.89 6.79
CA LEU A 82 -3.40 5.46 6.88
C LEU A 82 -3.40 6.98 6.65
N VAL A 83 -4.23 7.47 5.73
CA VAL A 83 -4.39 8.92 5.48
C VAL A 83 -4.89 9.63 6.74
N ASN A 84 -5.96 9.11 7.34
CA ASN A 84 -6.54 9.66 8.57
C ASN A 84 -5.58 9.62 9.77
N LYS A 85 -4.74 8.58 9.84
CA LYS A 85 -3.74 8.44 10.91
C LYS A 85 -2.56 9.41 10.78
N GLY A 86 -2.26 9.89 9.57
CA GLY A 86 -1.22 10.88 9.32
C GLY A 86 0.21 10.33 9.21
N ARG A 87 1.21 11.16 9.55
CA ARG A 87 2.65 10.83 9.42
C ARG A 87 3.23 10.30 10.74
N GLY A 88 4.08 9.27 10.68
CA GLY A 88 4.77 8.72 11.85
C GLY A 88 5.29 7.29 11.65
N ILE A 89 6.05 6.78 12.63
CA ILE A 89 6.57 5.41 12.66
C ILE A 89 5.46 4.40 13.03
N ASP A 90 4.42 4.85 13.74
CA ASP A 90 3.28 4.02 14.20
C ASP A 90 2.24 3.69 13.11
N VAL A 91 2.56 3.92 11.84
CA VAL A 91 1.60 3.78 10.73
C VAL A 91 1.43 2.31 10.30
N MET A 92 2.27 1.39 10.80
CA MET A 92 2.18 -0.06 10.55
C MET A 92 1.35 -0.78 11.63
N VAL A 93 0.03 -0.68 11.57
CA VAL A 93 -0.85 -1.45 12.45
C VAL A 93 -1.67 -2.43 11.62
N PRO A 94 -1.72 -3.73 12.00
CA PRO A 94 -2.64 -4.69 11.40
C PRO A 94 -4.05 -4.13 11.34
N TYR A 95 -4.68 -4.25 10.19
CA TYR A 95 -5.98 -3.67 9.94
C TYR A 95 -6.96 -4.74 9.51
N LYS A 96 -8.13 -4.76 10.16
CA LYS A 96 -9.24 -5.63 9.77
C LYS A 96 -10.30 -4.77 9.08
N THR A 97 -10.56 -5.10 7.82
CA THR A 97 -11.47 -4.36 6.96
C THR A 97 -12.91 -4.76 7.20
N GLN A 98 -13.86 -3.96 6.69
CA GLN A 98 -15.29 -4.23 6.81
C GLN A 98 -15.68 -5.58 6.18
N ASN A 99 -15.07 -5.92 5.04
CA ASN A 99 -15.25 -7.21 4.37
C ASN A 99 -14.45 -8.37 5.03
N ARG A 100 -13.95 -8.14 6.26
CA ARG A 100 -13.25 -9.12 7.11
C ARG A 100 -11.93 -9.63 6.56
N ARG A 101 -11.38 -8.97 5.54
CA ARG A 101 -10.00 -9.18 5.11
C ARG A 101 -9.03 -8.58 6.13
N ILE A 102 -7.82 -9.09 6.14
CA ILE A 102 -6.76 -8.61 7.04
C ILE A 102 -5.64 -8.01 6.21
N ILE A 103 -5.27 -6.77 6.50
CA ILE A 103 -4.08 -6.13 5.97
C ILE A 103 -2.99 -6.17 7.03
N LEU A 104 -1.86 -6.79 6.71
CA LEU A 104 -0.72 -6.96 7.60
C LEU A 104 0.45 -6.11 7.12
N PRO A 105 0.71 -4.96 7.77
CA PRO A 105 1.92 -4.22 7.47
C PRO A 105 3.14 -4.98 8.00
N VAL A 106 4.15 -5.16 7.16
CA VAL A 106 5.39 -5.86 7.49
C VAL A 106 6.59 -4.94 7.31
N ASN A 107 7.54 -5.03 8.24
CA ASN A 107 8.83 -4.38 8.11
C ASN A 107 9.88 -5.41 7.71
N LEU A 108 9.85 -5.82 6.45
CA LEU A 108 10.91 -6.64 5.89
C LEU A 108 12.11 -5.71 5.63
N HIS A 109 13.11 -5.78 6.51
CA HIS A 109 14.42 -5.27 6.17
C HIS A 109 14.92 -6.10 4.98
N ALA A 110 15.36 -5.44 3.90
CA ALA A 110 16.14 -6.12 2.87
C ALA A 110 17.26 -6.89 3.59
N ALA A 111 17.48 -8.16 3.21
CA ALA A 111 18.59 -8.91 3.77
C ALA A 111 19.85 -8.06 3.58
N MET A 112 20.48 -7.64 4.68
CA MET A 112 21.81 -7.09 4.59
C MET A 112 22.67 -8.25 4.07
N GLU A 113 23.14 -8.15 2.84
CA GLU A 113 24.27 -8.98 2.41
C GLU A 113 25.38 -8.66 3.41
N TYR A 114 25.63 -9.58 4.34
CA TYR A 114 26.89 -9.58 5.05
C TYR A 114 27.93 -9.82 3.96
N MET A 115 28.60 -8.76 3.51
CA MET A 115 29.86 -8.92 2.82
C MET A 115 30.78 -9.59 3.83
N GLU A 116 30.99 -10.90 3.67
CA GLU A 116 32.09 -11.60 4.31
C GLU A 116 33.38 -10.95 3.78
N ASP A 117 34.09 -10.25 4.68
CA ASP A 117 35.47 -9.79 4.47
C ASP A 117 36.44 -10.98 4.39
#